data_AF-A0A0K2ZG29-F1
#
_entry.id   AF-A0A0K2ZG29-F1
#
_cell.length_a   1.000
_cell.length_b   1.000
_cell.length_c   1.000
_cell.angle_alpha   90.00
_cell.angle_beta   90.00
_cell.angle_gamma   90.00
#
_symmetry.space_group_name_H-M   'P 1'
#
loop_
_entity.id
_entity.type
_entity.pdbx_description
1 polymer ?
#
loop_
_entity_poly.entity_id
_entity_poly.type
_entity_poly.pdbx_seq_one_letter_code
_entity_poly.pdbx_strand_id
1 'polypeptide(L)'
;MPKFPWFPALTQTGSHGRSCLAAMALSPLSNRIVDADRVGADAVAGCTEPMRLDLHHDGDRRYQEGFVIGHTAPARPGAGRYIFAHLWRAAAAATAGCTAMEPADMQRLRAWLRPNAAPLCVLLPRNDYARLHGAWALPAVEPTP
;
A
#
# COMPACT_ATOMS: atom_id res chain seq x y z
N MET A 1 -17.07 -7.84 7.09
CA MET A 1 -15.85 -7.98 6.24
C MET A 1 -14.73 -7.20 6.89
N PRO A 2 -13.52 -7.76 7.10
CA PRO A 2 -12.43 -7.00 7.71
C PRO A 2 -11.98 -5.88 6.75
N LYS A 3 -11.80 -4.67 7.28
CA LYS A 3 -11.65 -3.41 6.53
C LYS A 3 -10.23 -3.10 6.02
N PHE A 4 -9.26 -4.01 6.14
CA PHE A 4 -7.90 -3.78 5.63
C PHE A 4 -7.30 -5.09 5.09
N PRO A 5 -6.96 -5.17 3.80
CA PRO A 5 -6.18 -6.28 3.28
C PRO A 5 -4.71 -5.98 3.56
N TRP A 6 -4.16 -6.66 4.55
CA TRP A 6 -2.73 -6.77 4.73
C TRP A 6 -2.11 -7.49 3.52
N PHE A 7 -0.87 -7.15 3.12
CA PHE A 7 -0.15 -7.89 2.05
C PHE A 7 0.09 -9.39 2.29
N PRO A 8 0.26 -9.96 3.51
CA PRO A 8 0.61 -11.36 3.65
C PRO A 8 -0.50 -12.31 3.21
N ALA A 9 -1.75 -11.86 3.04
CA ALA A 9 -2.81 -12.71 2.51
C ALA A 9 -2.62 -13.08 1.02
N LEU A 10 -1.79 -12.35 0.28
CA LEU A 10 -1.57 -12.59 -1.16
C LEU A 10 -0.10 -12.88 -1.52
N THR A 11 0.87 -12.52 -0.68
CA THR A 11 2.30 -12.77 -0.97
C THR A 11 2.91 -13.99 -0.24
N GLN A 12 2.25 -14.58 0.76
CA GLN A 12 2.83 -15.69 1.57
C GLN A 12 2.26 -17.09 1.30
N THR A 13 1.16 -17.24 0.56
CA THR A 13 0.69 -18.56 0.12
C THR A 13 1.20 -18.83 -1.29
N GLY A 14 2.27 -19.62 -1.38
CA GLY A 14 2.90 -20.00 -2.63
C GLY A 14 1.95 -20.74 -3.56
N SER A 15 1.42 -20.03 -4.56
CA SER A 15 0.96 -20.56 -5.86
C SER A 15 0.38 -19.46 -6.76
N HIS A 16 0.92 -18.23 -6.81
CA HIS A 16 0.24 -17.15 -7.56
C HIS A 16 1.23 -16.33 -8.38
N GLY A 17 1.45 -16.75 -9.62
CA GLY A 17 2.37 -16.11 -10.56
C GLY A 17 1.83 -14.83 -11.20
N ARG A 18 0.59 -14.41 -10.88
CA ARG A 18 -0.12 -13.31 -11.58
C ARG A 18 -0.99 -12.46 -10.65
N SER A 19 -0.51 -12.11 -9.46
CA SER A 19 -1.22 -11.14 -8.61
C SER A 19 -0.97 -9.70 -9.08
N CYS A 20 -2.03 -8.89 -9.10
CA CYS A 20 -1.95 -7.50 -9.55
C CYS A 20 -2.85 -6.60 -8.69
N LEU A 21 -2.58 -5.29 -8.70
CA LEU A 21 -3.48 -4.34 -8.08
C LEU A 21 -4.64 -4.08 -9.05
N ALA A 22 -5.84 -4.59 -8.75
CA ALA A 22 -6.96 -4.59 -9.71
C ALA A 22 -7.23 -3.18 -10.24
N ALA A 23 -7.14 -3.03 -11.56
CA ALA A 23 -6.96 -1.72 -12.19
C ALA A 23 -8.22 -1.12 -12.82
N MET A 24 -9.31 -1.87 -12.92
CA MET A 24 -10.56 -1.32 -13.43
C MET A 24 -11.12 -0.33 -12.39
N ALA A 25 -10.98 0.95 -12.68
CA ALA A 25 -11.31 2.06 -11.78
C ALA A 25 -12.77 2.07 -11.30
N LEU A 26 -13.67 1.34 -11.98
CA LEU A 26 -15.09 1.21 -11.65
C LEU A 26 -15.47 -0.22 -11.21
N SER A 27 -14.51 -1.12 -11.08
CA SER A 27 -14.76 -2.48 -10.60
C SER A 27 -14.98 -2.48 -9.09
N PRO A 28 -15.82 -3.38 -8.56
CA PRO A 28 -15.91 -3.68 -7.12
C PRO A 28 -14.57 -4.10 -6.49
N LEU A 29 -13.58 -4.46 -7.32
CA LEU A 29 -12.24 -4.86 -6.93
C LEU A 29 -11.24 -3.69 -6.88
N SER A 30 -11.63 -2.47 -7.25
CA SER A 30 -10.76 -1.29 -7.21
C SER A 30 -10.13 -1.09 -5.82
N ASN A 31 -8.87 -0.64 -5.80
CA ASN A 31 -8.05 -0.50 -4.58
C ASN A 31 -7.89 -1.83 -3.79
N ARG A 32 -7.92 -2.98 -4.47
CA ARG A 32 -7.60 -4.29 -3.87
C ARG A 32 -6.51 -4.97 -4.66
N ILE A 33 -5.65 -5.68 -3.94
CA ILE A 33 -4.76 -6.65 -4.56
C ILE A 33 -5.60 -7.90 -4.82
N VAL A 34 -5.53 -8.40 -6.05
CA VAL A 34 -6.25 -9.60 -6.48
C VAL A 34 -5.29 -10.55 -7.14
N ASP A 35 -5.69 -11.82 -7.15
CA ASP A 35 -5.03 -12.86 -7.91
C ASP A 35 -5.82 -13.12 -9.19
N ALA A 36 -5.19 -12.92 -10.34
CA ALA A 36 -5.81 -13.06 -11.64
C ALA A 36 -6.38 -14.46 -11.88
N ASP A 37 -5.76 -15.50 -11.31
CA ASP A 37 -6.23 -16.88 -11.47
C ASP A 37 -7.55 -17.12 -10.71
N ARG A 38 -7.86 -16.28 -9.71
CA ARG A 38 -9.11 -16.35 -8.94
C ARG A 38 -10.20 -15.43 -9.44
N VAL A 39 -9.85 -14.24 -9.95
CA VAL A 39 -10.83 -13.24 -10.40
C VAL A 39 -11.06 -13.26 -11.92
N GLY A 40 -10.23 -13.99 -12.67
CA GLY A 40 -10.26 -14.06 -14.12
C GLY A 40 -9.48 -12.91 -14.79
N ALA A 41 -8.99 -13.18 -16.00
CA ALA A 41 -8.16 -12.24 -16.77
C ALA A 41 -8.89 -10.91 -17.08
N ASP A 42 -10.19 -10.96 -17.33
CA ASP A 42 -10.99 -9.77 -17.63
C ASP A 42 -11.07 -8.81 -16.43
N ALA A 43 -11.15 -9.34 -15.21
CA ALA A 43 -11.24 -8.53 -14.00
C ALA A 43 -9.94 -7.76 -13.68
N VAL A 44 -8.83 -8.19 -14.26
CA VAL A 44 -7.51 -7.56 -14.15
C VAL A 44 -7.04 -6.91 -15.44
N ALA A 45 -7.90 -6.87 -16.47
CA ALA A 45 -7.58 -6.27 -17.75
C ALA A 45 -7.21 -4.78 -17.56
N GLY A 46 -6.07 -4.37 -18.14
CA GLY A 46 -5.54 -3.02 -17.99
C GLY A 46 -4.81 -2.75 -16.68
N CYS A 47 -4.50 -3.79 -15.88
CA CYS A 47 -3.61 -3.62 -14.75
C CYS A 47 -2.18 -3.33 -15.18
N THR A 48 -1.67 -2.19 -14.71
CA THR A 48 -0.32 -1.71 -14.97
C THR A 48 0.63 -1.97 -13.79
N GLU A 49 0.12 -2.43 -12.65
CA GLU A 49 0.90 -2.59 -11.40
C GLU A 49 0.89 -4.07 -10.94
N PRO A 50 1.84 -4.89 -11.41
CA PRO A 50 1.99 -6.27 -10.97
C PRO A 50 2.55 -6.32 -9.54
N MET A 51 1.93 -7.13 -8.68
CA MET A 51 2.31 -7.19 -7.25
C MET A 51 3.45 -8.16 -6.95
N ARG A 52 3.91 -8.94 -7.95
CA ARG A 52 5.06 -9.86 -7.87
C ARG A 52 6.25 -9.34 -8.69
N LEU A 53 6.76 -8.16 -8.32
CA LEU A 53 7.94 -7.58 -8.99
C LEU A 53 9.15 -8.51 -8.90
N ASP A 54 9.23 -9.34 -7.87
CA ASP A 54 10.30 -10.33 -7.71
C ASP A 54 10.36 -11.34 -8.87
N LEU A 55 9.21 -11.66 -9.47
CA LEU A 55 9.13 -12.56 -10.64
C LEU A 55 9.39 -11.85 -11.97
N HIS A 56 9.20 -10.53 -12.02
CA HIS A 56 9.19 -9.78 -13.27
C HIS A 56 10.39 -8.84 -13.42
N HIS A 57 11.05 -8.45 -12.33
CA HIS A 57 12.12 -7.46 -12.27
C HIS A 57 13.26 -7.96 -11.37
N ASP A 58 13.98 -9.00 -11.80
CA ASP A 58 15.24 -9.46 -11.21
C ASP A 58 15.24 -9.60 -9.67
N GLY A 59 14.16 -10.15 -9.10
CA GLY A 59 14.06 -10.35 -7.65
C GLY A 59 13.74 -9.08 -6.85
N ASP A 60 13.22 -8.03 -7.49
CA ASP A 60 12.80 -6.79 -6.82
C ASP A 60 11.83 -7.07 -5.66
N ARG A 61 12.30 -6.75 -4.45
CA ARG A 61 11.64 -7.12 -3.20
C ARG A 61 10.63 -6.09 -2.71
N ARG A 62 10.46 -4.96 -3.41
CA ARG A 62 9.65 -3.83 -2.94
C ARG A 62 8.26 -4.24 -2.47
N TYR A 63 7.59 -5.15 -3.17
CA TYR A 63 6.19 -5.54 -2.91
C TYR A 63 6.03 -6.83 -2.11
N GLN A 64 7.11 -7.36 -1.52
CA GLN A 64 7.04 -8.54 -0.67
C GLN A 64 6.20 -8.29 0.60
N GLU A 65 6.29 -7.06 1.15
CA GLU A 65 5.55 -6.63 2.33
C GLU A 65 4.91 -5.26 2.13
N GLY A 66 3.78 -5.02 2.78
CA GLY A 66 3.05 -3.76 2.66
C GLY A 66 1.65 -3.77 3.27
N PHE A 67 0.91 -2.68 3.01
CA PHE A 67 -0.54 -2.59 3.22
C PHE A 67 -1.14 -1.55 2.27
N VAL A 68 -2.40 -1.78 1.84
CA VAL A 68 -3.12 -0.81 1.02
C VAL A 68 -3.62 0.33 1.89
N ILE A 69 -3.50 1.56 1.41
CA ILE A 69 -4.03 2.76 2.05
C ILE A 69 -5.34 3.10 1.37
N GLY A 70 -6.45 3.06 2.13
CA GLY A 70 -7.80 3.34 1.63
C GLY A 70 -8.07 4.82 1.35
N HIS A 71 -7.20 5.48 0.58
CA HIS A 71 -7.22 6.93 0.36
C HIS A 71 -8.54 7.42 -0.26
N THR A 72 -9.07 6.69 -1.23
CA THR A 72 -10.26 7.09 -2.00
C THR A 72 -11.26 5.94 -2.07
N ALA A 73 -12.22 5.92 -1.14
CA ALA A 73 -13.31 4.94 -1.09
C ALA A 73 -14.68 5.64 -0.95
N PRO A 74 -15.60 5.50 -1.93
CA PRO A 74 -15.47 4.78 -3.19
C PRO A 74 -14.45 5.43 -4.15
N ALA A 75 -13.90 4.66 -5.08
CA ALA A 75 -12.96 5.16 -6.08
C ALA A 75 -13.61 6.29 -6.92
N ARG A 76 -12.89 7.39 -7.12
CA ARG A 76 -13.34 8.54 -7.93
C ARG A 76 -12.28 8.86 -9.00
N PRO A 77 -12.68 9.10 -10.27
CA PRO A 77 -11.75 9.58 -11.29
C PRO A 77 -11.02 10.85 -10.84
N GLY A 78 -9.70 10.91 -11.07
CA GLY A 78 -8.87 12.09 -10.74
C GLY A 78 -8.51 12.28 -9.26
N ALA A 79 -9.06 11.50 -8.33
CA ALA A 79 -8.88 11.70 -6.88
C ALA A 79 -7.69 10.94 -6.27
N GLY A 80 -6.75 10.46 -7.08
CA GLY A 80 -5.71 9.53 -6.64
C GLY A 80 -6.29 8.14 -6.34
N ARG A 81 -5.56 7.10 -6.75
CA ARG A 81 -5.92 5.68 -6.56
C ARG A 81 -4.64 4.88 -6.40
N TYR A 82 -4.75 3.65 -5.91
CA TYR A 82 -3.61 2.74 -5.81
C TYR A 82 -2.50 3.23 -4.87
N ILE A 83 -2.89 3.83 -3.74
CA ILE A 83 -1.95 4.23 -2.69
C ILE A 83 -1.73 3.05 -1.74
N PHE A 84 -0.48 2.66 -1.55
CA PHE A 84 -0.10 1.63 -0.60
C PHE A 84 1.27 1.95 0.01
N ALA A 85 1.56 1.29 1.13
CA ALA A 85 2.88 1.28 1.73
C ALA A 85 3.63 0.01 1.34
N HIS A 86 4.91 0.12 1.01
CA HIS A 86 5.75 -1.01 0.58
C HIS A 86 7.21 -0.87 1.05
N LEU A 87 8.07 -1.83 0.72
CA LEU A 87 9.49 -1.79 1.08
C LEU A 87 10.29 -0.84 0.17
N TRP A 88 11.32 -0.17 0.68
CA TRP A 88 12.23 0.61 -0.14
C TRP A 88 12.90 -0.23 -1.23
N ARG A 89 13.13 0.39 -2.39
CA ARG A 89 14.17 -0.08 -3.32
C ARG A 89 15.56 0.28 -2.80
N ALA A 90 15.67 1.51 -2.29
CA ALA A 90 16.83 2.09 -1.64
C ALA A 90 16.34 3.27 -0.78
N ALA A 91 17.07 3.65 0.27
CA ALA A 91 16.63 4.65 1.24
C ALA A 91 16.31 6.04 0.62
N ALA A 92 17.05 6.44 -0.43
CA ALA A 92 16.85 7.72 -1.11
C ALA A 92 15.96 7.64 -2.37
N ALA A 93 15.38 6.47 -2.67
CA ALA A 93 14.57 6.31 -3.87
C ALA A 93 13.18 6.94 -3.70
N ALA A 94 12.85 7.90 -4.55
CA ALA A 94 11.50 8.45 -4.62
C ALA A 94 10.48 7.39 -5.12
N THR A 95 9.24 7.53 -4.67
CA THR A 95 8.08 6.75 -5.14
C THR A 95 7.18 7.65 -6.00
N ALA A 96 6.37 7.06 -6.87
CA ALA A 96 5.35 7.76 -7.65
C ALA A 96 4.02 7.89 -6.86
N GLY A 97 4.11 8.25 -5.57
CA GLY A 97 2.95 8.48 -4.69
C GLY A 97 2.68 7.41 -3.62
N CYS A 98 3.33 6.25 -3.68
CA CYS A 98 3.31 5.27 -2.58
C CYS A 98 4.15 5.75 -1.39
N THR A 99 3.98 5.12 -0.22
CA THR A 99 4.91 5.30 0.90
C THR A 99 5.85 4.11 0.94
N ALA A 100 7.15 4.35 1.07
CA ALA A 100 8.12 3.27 1.19
C ALA A 100 8.95 3.43 2.46
N MET A 101 9.33 2.30 3.07
CA MET A 101 10.12 2.24 4.30
C MET A 101 11.02 1.00 4.33
N GLU A 102 11.95 0.91 5.26
CA GLU A 102 12.74 -0.30 5.46
C GLU A 102 11.90 -1.46 6.04
N PRO A 103 12.36 -2.73 5.87
CA PRO A 103 11.62 -3.89 6.36
C PRO A 103 11.30 -3.87 7.86
N ALA A 104 12.23 -3.39 8.71
CA ALA A 104 12.02 -3.37 10.15
C ALA A 104 10.85 -2.44 10.54
N ASP A 105 10.78 -1.25 9.94
CA ASP A 105 9.67 -0.31 10.16
C ASP A 105 8.34 -0.85 9.63
N MET A 106 8.35 -1.48 8.45
CA MET A 106 7.16 -2.12 7.90
C MET A 106 6.62 -3.20 8.84
N GLN A 107 7.50 -4.04 9.39
CA GLN A 107 7.11 -5.10 10.32
C GLN A 107 6.57 -4.54 11.64
N ARG A 108 7.21 -3.52 12.21
CA ARG A 108 6.73 -2.82 13.41
C ARG A 108 5.35 -2.21 13.17
N LEU A 109 5.16 -1.51 12.05
CA LEU A 109 3.90 -0.87 11.71
C LEU A 109 2.79 -1.90 11.51
N ARG A 110 3.09 -3.01 10.83
CA ARG A 110 2.14 -4.12 10.66
C ARG A 110 1.77 -4.83 11.96
N ALA A 111 2.68 -4.92 12.92
CA ALA A 111 2.38 -5.47 14.24
C ALA A 111 1.51 -4.52 15.08
N TRP A 112 1.69 -3.21 14.91
CA TRP A 112 0.95 -2.18 15.64
C TRP A 112 -0.46 -1.90 15.07
N LEU A 113 -0.59 -1.86 13.74
CA LEU A 113 -1.83 -1.51 13.05
C LEU A 113 -2.93 -2.53 13.36
N ARG A 114 -4.10 -2.02 13.78
CA ARG A 114 -5.30 -2.83 14.06
C ARG A 114 -6.45 -2.34 13.18
N PRO A 115 -6.90 -3.12 12.17
CA PRO A 115 -7.93 -2.68 11.22
C PRO A 115 -9.25 -2.22 11.87
N ASN A 116 -9.62 -2.84 12.99
CA ASN A 116 -10.82 -2.52 13.75
C ASN A 116 -10.69 -1.27 14.62
N ALA A 117 -9.47 -0.72 14.77
CA ALA A 117 -9.22 0.53 15.49
C ALA A 117 -9.34 1.77 14.59
N ALA A 118 -9.79 1.61 13.34
CA ALA A 118 -9.95 2.70 12.36
C ALA A 118 -8.69 3.59 12.21
N PRO A 119 -7.52 3.01 11.90
CA PRO A 119 -6.28 3.77 11.79
C PRO A 119 -6.35 4.78 10.65
N LEU A 120 -5.77 5.97 10.89
CA LEU A 120 -5.63 7.02 9.89
C LEU A 120 -4.17 7.13 9.46
N CYS A 121 -3.94 7.19 8.15
CA CYS A 121 -2.64 7.48 7.57
C CYS A 121 -2.62 8.95 7.14
N VAL A 122 -1.70 9.72 7.72
CA VAL A 122 -1.54 11.16 7.45
C VAL A 122 -0.11 11.39 6.98
N LEU A 123 0.05 11.92 5.78
CA LEU A 123 1.33 12.29 5.19
C LEU A 123 1.38 13.81 5.04
N LEU A 124 2.33 14.46 5.72
CA LEU A 124 2.46 15.91 5.73
C LEU A 124 3.92 16.30 5.40
N PRO A 125 4.14 17.34 4.58
CA PRO A 125 5.42 18.03 4.55
C PRO A 125 5.82 18.51 5.96
N ARG A 126 7.13 18.59 6.24
CA ARG A 126 7.63 18.99 7.57
C ARG A 126 7.06 20.33 8.05
N ASN A 127 6.91 21.30 7.14
CA ASN A 127 6.34 22.60 7.45
C ASN A 127 4.85 22.50 7.84
N ASP A 128 4.08 21.66 7.16
CA ASP A 128 2.67 21.46 7.49
C ASP A 128 2.49 20.66 8.78
N TYR A 129 3.34 19.67 9.03
CA TYR A 129 3.38 18.99 10.32
C TYR A 129 3.60 19.99 11.46
N ALA A 130 4.61 20.86 11.36
CA ALA A 130 4.91 21.86 12.38
C ALA A 130 3.74 22.84 12.59
N ARG A 131 3.14 23.30 11.49
CA ARG A 131 1.99 24.22 11.51
C ARG A 131 0.73 23.60 12.09
N LEU A 132 0.46 22.32 11.81
CA LEU A 132 -0.77 21.62 12.20
C LEU A 132 -0.64 20.85 13.53
N HIS A 133 0.57 20.70 14.06
CA HIS A 133 0.87 19.86 15.23
C HIS A 133 -0.11 20.03 16.39
N GLY A 134 -0.26 21.27 16.89
CA GLY A 134 -1.16 21.55 18.00
C GLY A 134 -2.64 21.41 17.63
N ALA A 135 -3.03 21.94 16.47
CA ALA A 135 -4.43 21.96 16.04
C ALA A 135 -5.00 20.54 15.78
N TRP A 136 -4.16 19.61 15.32
CA TRP A 136 -4.56 18.24 15.00
C TRP A 136 -4.13 17.23 16.08
N ALA A 137 -3.54 17.69 17.18
CA ALA A 137 -2.97 16.85 18.24
C ALA A 137 -2.04 15.74 17.67
N LEU A 138 -1.15 16.13 16.76
CA LEU A 138 -0.21 15.19 16.14
C LEU A 138 0.77 14.64 17.18
N PRO A 139 1.22 13.37 17.04
CA PRO A 139 2.20 12.78 17.95
C PRO A 139 3.56 13.41 17.73
N ALA A 140 4.34 13.62 18.80
CA ALA A 140 5.72 14.10 18.67
C ALA A 140 6.56 13.16 17.78
N VAL A 141 7.35 13.73 16.86
CA VAL A 141 8.34 12.96 16.11
C VAL A 141 9.62 12.92 16.94
N GLU A 142 10.02 11.72 17.37
CA GLU A 142 11.35 11.55 17.95
C GLU A 142 12.41 11.85 16.88
N PRO A 143 13.50 12.57 17.22
CA PRO A 143 14.61 12.71 16.31
C PRO A 143 15.11 11.31 15.95
N THR A 144 15.28 11.06 14.65
CA THR A 144 15.94 9.85 14.19
C THR A 144 17.37 9.85 14.76
N PRO A 145 17.80 8.78 15.44
CA PRO A 145 19.15 8.69 16.01
C PRO A 145 20.23 8.79 14.93
#